data_AF-A0A7V4GC58-F1
#
_entry.id   AF-A0A7V4GC58-F1
#
_cell.length_a   1.000
_cell.length_b   1.000
_cell.length_c   1.000
_cell.angle_alpha   90.00
_cell.angle_beta   90.00
_cell.angle_gamma   90.00
#
_symmetry.space_group_name_H-M   'P 1'
#
loop_
_entity.id
_entity.type
_entity.pdbx_description
1 polymer ?
#
loop_
_entity_poly.entity_id
_entity_poly.type
_entity_poly.pdbx_seq_one_letter_code
_entity_poly.pdbx_strand_id
1 'polypeptide(L)'
;MPTILYLCGVEDPPAVGARIAREGGARWLPSGELEVVRGAGEQRTAYRFLFHATAANAAAELARTPVDLVVVDNRPDPRRPYRSFAATPAGKLLPVLSGARSGSRSVSRRQLVLLLASGETLARDVYVAGAMKLGGYVIDPFVEPAPGERPGTGFLDQLALMLGTRRPGKLALCLSGGGIEGLIYELGVLRALDEFLVNRKLPDFDIFCGISAGAILAAFLANGVPVAELIAGFKDGTETIDAVGRSILFQPNTGELVARLAELARDFLRGFFGGRGGSRAGAEAAEGRGGASSARFDVIETLMRLVPGGFFSGDRLRWYLEEQLTRAGRTNCFRQLRKELYIGATDQDSGRPVVFGEAGYRDVPISHAVRASSALVPYYPPEPLLGRYMVDGAFTRTTNFSVAIRHGARLVTIVNPFVPLLGARPGAVDREGGAFAALQGVKALVHSRFEQAFLHIDEVYPDVDFQVFLPEGEELEQLTGTLMKFFYRVEIADLAYEHTTARLRRQMPGIAERFRRHGLLLRDPRSEEPVALSGPAPAAAAPPEVAARVG
;
A
#
# COMPACT_ATOMS: atom_id res chain seq x y z
N MET A 1 1.89 -3.99 25.80
CA MET A 1 2.51 -2.90 26.59
C MET A 1 3.35 -2.06 25.65
N PRO A 2 3.07 -0.76 25.46
CA PRO A 2 3.88 0.09 24.58
C PRO A 2 5.34 0.15 25.04
N THR A 3 6.25 0.03 24.07
CA THR A 3 7.71 0.08 24.26
C THR A 3 8.22 1.44 23.81
N ILE A 4 8.89 2.16 24.69
CA ILE A 4 9.38 3.51 24.48
C ILE A 4 10.90 3.48 24.58
N LEU A 5 11.61 3.87 23.53
CA LEU A 5 13.04 4.09 23.61
C LEU A 5 13.31 5.55 24.00
N TYR A 6 14.04 5.76 25.08
CA TYR A 6 14.44 7.07 25.56
C TYR A 6 15.95 7.27 25.28
N LEU A 7 16.26 8.11 24.30
CA LEU A 7 17.62 8.58 24.07
C LEU A 7 17.92 9.70 25.06
N CYS A 8 18.73 9.39 26.05
CA CYS A 8 19.14 10.30 27.09
C CYS A 8 20.02 11.43 26.51
N GLY A 9 19.82 12.63 27.03
CA GLY A 9 20.58 13.81 26.66
C GLY A 9 21.81 13.92 27.56
N VAL A 10 21.67 14.72 28.60
CA VAL A 10 22.75 15.04 29.56
C VAL A 10 22.65 14.20 30.84
N GLU A 11 21.43 13.77 31.19
CA GLU A 11 21.18 12.93 32.37
C GLU A 11 21.46 11.45 32.05
N ASP A 12 22.03 10.73 33.02
CA ASP A 12 22.25 9.28 32.87
C ASP A 12 20.92 8.50 32.93
N PRO A 13 20.83 7.34 32.24
CA PRO A 13 19.63 6.50 32.23
C PRO A 13 18.96 6.23 33.59
N PRO A 14 19.69 5.94 34.69
CA PRO A 14 19.05 5.68 35.98
C PRO A 14 18.39 6.93 36.58
N ALA A 15 18.96 8.12 36.35
CA ALA A 15 18.42 9.37 36.86
C ALA A 15 17.11 9.75 36.15
N VAL A 16 17.07 9.60 34.83
CA VAL A 16 15.85 9.80 34.04
C VAL A 16 14.77 8.81 34.47
N GLY A 17 15.10 7.52 34.58
CA GLY A 17 14.15 6.50 35.01
C GLY A 17 13.59 6.77 36.41
N ALA A 18 14.41 7.28 37.34
CA ALA A 18 13.96 7.66 38.67
C ALA A 18 12.97 8.84 38.67
N ARG A 19 13.03 9.76 37.69
CA ARG A 19 12.03 10.83 37.52
C ARG A 19 10.72 10.30 36.98
N ILE A 20 10.77 9.49 35.93
CA ILE A 20 9.59 8.86 35.32
C ILE A 20 8.86 7.97 36.36
N ALA A 21 9.62 7.27 37.20
CA ALA A 21 9.08 6.46 38.29
C ALA A 21 8.28 7.23 39.35
N ARG A 22 8.37 8.58 39.41
CA ARG A 22 7.56 9.38 40.34
C ARG A 22 6.14 9.61 39.83
N GLU A 23 5.89 9.47 38.53
CA GLU A 23 4.58 9.70 37.92
C GLU A 23 3.66 8.45 37.94
N GLY A 24 4.15 7.29 38.38
CA GLY A 24 3.38 6.04 38.42
C GLY A 24 4.08 4.91 39.17
N GLY A 25 3.44 3.75 39.28
CA GLY A 25 4.08 2.59 39.90
C GLY A 25 5.13 2.00 38.95
N ALA A 26 6.41 2.01 39.34
CA ALA A 26 7.50 1.58 38.45
C ALA A 26 8.36 0.45 39.04
N ARG A 27 8.90 -0.39 38.16
CA ARG A 27 9.79 -1.50 38.50
C ARG A 27 10.90 -1.62 37.46
N TRP A 28 12.15 -1.64 37.92
CA TRP A 28 13.29 -1.99 37.07
C TRP A 28 13.36 -3.50 36.85
N LEU A 29 13.54 -3.91 35.61
CA LEU A 29 13.79 -5.31 35.24
C LEU A 29 15.29 -5.63 35.31
N PRO A 30 15.68 -6.90 35.53
CA PRO A 30 17.08 -7.32 35.50
C PRO A 30 17.80 -7.02 34.17
N SER A 31 17.04 -6.85 33.08
CA SER A 31 17.55 -6.45 31.76
C SER A 31 17.95 -4.97 31.68
N GLY A 32 17.68 -4.16 32.72
CA GLY A 32 17.94 -2.72 32.71
C GLY A 32 16.80 -1.87 32.12
N GLU A 33 15.66 -2.49 31.84
CA GLU A 33 14.44 -1.82 31.36
C GLU A 33 13.59 -1.32 32.54
N LEU A 34 12.84 -0.24 32.34
CA LEU A 34 11.90 0.25 33.35
C LEU A 34 10.46 -0.02 32.91
N GLU A 35 9.73 -0.81 33.69
CA GLU A 35 8.28 -0.93 33.56
C GLU A 35 7.60 0.13 34.41
N VAL A 36 6.70 0.92 33.81
CA VAL A 36 5.95 1.97 34.50
C VAL A 36 4.47 1.72 34.26
N VAL A 37 3.71 1.69 35.34
CA VAL A 37 2.27 1.45 35.30
C VAL A 37 1.53 2.69 35.79
N ARG A 38 0.65 3.19 34.92
CA ARG A 38 -0.17 4.37 35.15
C ARG A 38 -1.65 3.99 35.24
N GLY A 39 -2.40 4.64 36.14
CA GLY A 39 -3.84 4.48 36.31
C GLY A 39 -4.22 3.47 37.41
N ALA A 40 -5.50 3.50 37.81
CA ALA A 40 -6.10 2.60 38.79
C ALA A 40 -7.35 1.92 38.19
N GLY A 41 -7.65 0.68 38.61
CA GLY A 41 -8.80 -0.08 38.08
C GLY A 41 -8.64 -0.53 36.62
N GLU A 42 -9.71 -0.43 35.82
CA GLU A 42 -9.76 -0.89 34.42
C GLU A 42 -8.99 -0.01 33.41
N GLN A 43 -8.55 1.20 33.80
CA GLN A 43 -7.74 2.10 32.96
C GLN A 43 -6.23 2.02 33.21
N ARG A 44 -5.74 0.82 33.55
CA ARG A 44 -4.33 0.60 33.87
C ARG A 44 -3.52 0.43 32.59
N THR A 45 -2.62 1.37 32.29
CA THR A 45 -1.70 1.27 31.15
C THR A 45 -0.27 1.03 31.64
N ALA A 46 0.33 -0.07 31.22
CA ALA A 46 1.74 -0.37 31.46
C ALA A 46 2.58 0.07 30.25
N TYR A 47 3.74 0.67 30.52
CA TYR A 47 4.74 1.12 29.56
C TYR A 47 6.09 0.46 29.87
N ARG A 48 6.87 0.16 28.85
CA ARG A 48 8.25 -0.32 28.97
C ARG A 48 9.20 0.71 28.39
N PHE A 49 10.20 1.13 29.15
CA PHE A 49 11.21 2.08 28.73
C PHE A 49 12.58 1.41 28.52
N LEU A 50 13.17 1.66 27.35
CA LEU A 50 14.54 1.29 26.98
C LEU A 50 15.39 2.56 26.97
N PHE A 51 16.45 2.64 27.77
CA PHE A 51 17.26 3.85 27.85
C PHE A 51 18.61 3.67 27.17
N HIS A 52 19.02 4.65 26.36
CA HIS A 52 20.35 4.69 25.77
C HIS A 52 20.97 6.08 25.89
N ALA A 53 22.27 6.15 26.18
CA ALA A 53 23.01 7.41 26.30
C ALA A 53 23.55 7.94 24.96
N THR A 54 23.61 7.11 23.92
CA THR A 54 24.20 7.49 22.63
C THR A 54 23.28 7.17 21.47
N ALA A 55 23.32 8.01 20.43
CA ALA A 55 22.55 7.81 19.21
C ALA A 55 22.91 6.50 18.48
N ALA A 56 24.17 6.05 18.57
CA ALA A 56 24.60 4.79 17.96
C ALA A 56 23.98 3.57 18.65
N ASN A 57 23.96 3.54 19.99
CA ASN A 57 23.35 2.45 20.74
C ASN A 57 21.82 2.46 20.58
N ALA A 58 21.21 3.65 20.59
CA ALA A 58 19.80 3.80 20.27
C ALA A 58 19.48 3.24 18.88
N ALA A 59 20.25 3.61 17.84
CA ALA A 59 20.03 3.08 16.49
C ALA A 59 20.20 1.56 16.39
N ALA A 60 21.18 0.98 17.08
CA ALA A 60 21.38 -0.47 17.14
C ALA A 60 20.24 -1.20 17.86
N GLU A 61 19.65 -0.57 18.88
CA GLU A 61 18.46 -1.10 19.56
C GLU A 61 17.24 -1.02 18.66
N LEU A 62 17.00 0.13 18.03
CA LEU A 62 15.90 0.33 17.10
C LEU A 62 15.97 -0.68 15.95
N ALA A 63 17.15 -1.09 15.49
CA ALA A 63 17.30 -2.09 14.45
C ALA A 63 16.82 -3.51 14.86
N ARG A 64 16.75 -3.81 16.15
CA ARG A 64 16.46 -5.16 16.69
C ARG A 64 15.14 -5.23 17.43
N THR A 65 14.73 -4.13 18.06
CA THR A 65 13.59 -4.09 18.97
C THR A 65 12.51 -3.19 18.40
N PRO A 66 11.28 -3.70 18.17
CA PRO A 66 10.17 -2.86 17.77
C PRO A 66 9.80 -1.93 18.92
N VAL A 67 9.80 -0.63 18.65
CA VAL A 67 9.38 0.39 19.62
C VAL A 67 8.18 1.16 19.10
N ASP A 68 7.30 1.55 20.01
CA ASP A 68 6.11 2.34 19.71
C ASP A 68 6.44 3.82 19.56
N LEU A 69 7.38 4.31 20.36
CA LEU A 69 7.79 5.70 20.44
C LEU A 69 9.29 5.81 20.79
N VAL A 70 9.93 6.85 20.27
CA VAL A 70 11.30 7.25 20.58
C VAL A 70 11.27 8.65 21.16
N VAL A 71 11.61 8.79 22.43
CA VAL A 71 11.78 10.10 23.07
C VAL A 71 13.26 10.45 22.99
N VAL A 72 13.57 11.58 22.37
CA VAL A 72 14.93 12.11 22.29
C VAL A 72 15.04 13.30 23.20
N ASP A 73 15.81 13.17 24.26
CA ASP A 73 16.07 14.26 25.17
C ASP A 73 17.02 15.28 24.52
N ASN A 74 16.44 16.34 23.99
CA ASN A 74 17.14 17.36 23.23
C ASN A 74 17.36 18.65 24.05
N ARG A 75 17.11 18.59 25.37
CA ARG A 75 17.34 19.71 26.28
C ARG A 75 18.82 20.08 26.31
N PRO A 76 19.18 21.38 26.27
CA PRO A 76 20.57 21.81 26.25
C PRO A 76 21.31 21.45 27.55
N ASP A 77 22.58 21.08 27.44
CA ASP A 77 23.47 20.97 28.60
C ASP A 77 23.73 22.37 29.16
N PRO A 78 23.36 22.67 30.43
CA PRO A 78 23.64 23.96 31.06
C PRO A 78 25.14 24.31 31.08
N ARG A 79 26.01 23.29 31.08
CA ARG A 79 27.47 23.45 31.06
C ARG A 79 28.02 23.63 29.65
N ARG A 80 27.30 23.17 28.63
CA ARG A 80 27.76 23.18 27.23
C ARG A 80 26.58 23.23 26.23
N PRO A 81 25.97 24.41 26.02
CA PRO A 81 24.83 24.53 25.12
C PRO A 81 25.20 24.14 23.68
N TYR A 82 24.27 23.49 22.98
CA TYR A 82 24.47 23.05 21.61
C TYR A 82 24.56 24.24 20.66
N ARG A 83 25.60 24.29 19.82
CA ARG A 83 25.80 25.39 18.86
C ARG A 83 24.95 25.24 17.59
N SER A 84 24.48 24.03 17.29
CA SER A 84 23.65 23.74 16.11
C SER A 84 22.77 22.52 16.38
N PHE A 85 21.68 22.36 15.62
CA PHE A 85 20.81 21.19 15.74
C PHE A 85 21.57 19.88 15.48
N ALA A 86 22.51 19.86 14.53
CA ALA A 86 23.33 18.69 14.23
C ALA A 86 24.17 18.19 15.43
N ALA A 87 24.50 19.07 16.39
CA ALA A 87 25.25 18.71 17.60
C ALA A 87 24.37 18.10 18.70
N THR A 88 23.04 18.24 18.60
CA THR A 88 22.06 17.71 19.56
C THR A 88 21.92 16.19 19.45
N PRO A 89 21.41 15.48 20.47
CA PRO A 89 21.09 14.07 20.38
C PRO A 89 20.20 13.72 19.18
N ALA A 90 19.18 14.53 18.88
CA ALA A 90 18.33 14.35 17.70
C ALA A 90 19.09 14.52 16.39
N GLY A 91 19.95 15.55 16.29
CA GLY A 91 20.79 15.80 15.12
C GLY A 91 21.79 14.66 14.83
N LYS A 92 22.23 13.95 15.86
CA LYS A 92 23.10 12.76 15.74
C LYS A 92 22.31 11.50 15.37
N LEU A 93 21.08 11.36 15.85
CA LEU A 93 20.24 10.16 15.61
C LEU A 93 19.64 10.14 14.20
N LEU A 94 19.10 11.27 13.72
CA LEU A 94 18.36 11.34 12.45
C LEU A 94 19.14 10.87 11.20
N PRO A 95 20.43 11.21 11.02
CA PRO A 95 21.22 10.71 9.89
C PRO A 95 21.39 9.18 9.93
N VAL A 96 21.58 8.61 11.12
CA VAL A 96 21.75 7.16 11.31
C VAL A 96 20.47 6.41 10.96
N LEU A 97 19.30 6.97 11.30
CA LEU A 97 18.00 6.43 10.91
C LEU A 97 17.69 6.59 9.41
N SER A 98 18.23 7.64 8.77
CA SER A 98 17.98 7.93 7.36
C SER A 98 18.81 7.06 6.39
N GLY A 99 19.94 6.50 6.86
CA GLY A 99 20.79 5.58 6.08
C GLY A 99 20.23 4.18 5.89
N ALA A 100 19.17 3.81 6.62
CA ALA A 100 18.48 2.54 6.46
C ALA A 100 17.57 2.58 5.22
N ARG A 101 17.82 1.70 4.23
CA ARG A 101 17.04 1.61 2.98
C ARG A 101 15.54 1.47 3.24
N SER A 102 14.75 2.08 2.35
CA SER A 102 13.31 2.39 2.44
C SER A 102 12.30 1.22 2.59
N GLY A 103 12.74 0.02 2.97
CA GLY A 103 11.87 -1.13 3.23
C GLY A 103 12.00 -1.73 4.64
N SER A 104 12.94 -1.23 5.46
CA SER A 104 13.32 -1.79 6.76
C SER A 104 13.50 -0.73 7.85
N ARG A 105 12.84 0.43 7.74
CA ARG A 105 12.82 1.38 8.87
C ARG A 105 12.02 0.74 9.99
N SER A 106 12.69 0.35 11.06
CA SER A 106 12.02 -0.10 12.28
C SER A 106 11.25 1.03 12.96
N VAL A 107 11.66 2.29 12.70
CA VAL A 107 11.08 3.49 13.30
C VAL A 107 10.89 4.63 12.30
N SER A 108 9.69 5.20 12.27
CA SER A 108 9.31 6.38 11.48
C SER A 108 9.68 7.68 12.20
N ARG A 109 9.94 8.78 11.46
CA ARG A 109 10.20 10.11 12.03
C ARG A 109 9.10 10.59 12.98
N ARG A 110 7.86 10.12 12.77
CA ARG A 110 6.73 10.45 13.63
C ARG A 110 6.64 9.67 14.94
N GLN A 111 7.47 8.64 15.09
CA GLN A 111 7.69 8.02 16.39
C GLN A 111 8.73 8.77 17.21
N LEU A 112 9.49 9.69 16.60
CA LEU A 112 10.44 10.52 17.33
C LEU A 112 9.75 11.75 17.93
N VAL A 113 9.86 11.88 19.24
CA VAL A 113 9.36 13.01 20.02
C VAL A 113 10.56 13.67 20.68
N LEU A 114 10.68 14.99 20.54
CA LEU A 114 11.76 15.73 21.21
C LEU A 114 11.32 16.15 22.62
N LEU A 115 12.15 15.89 23.62
CA LEU A 115 12.07 16.60 24.89
C LEU A 115 12.81 17.93 24.75
N LEU A 116 12.11 19.03 24.96
CA LEU A 116 12.64 20.38 24.79
C LEU A 116 12.60 21.15 26.11
N ALA A 117 13.59 22.00 26.35
CA ALA A 117 13.59 22.88 27.52
C ALA A 117 12.64 24.06 27.27
N SER A 118 11.95 24.51 28.32
CA SER A 118 11.27 25.81 28.31
C SER A 118 12.30 26.94 28.24
N GLY A 119 12.05 27.98 27.46
CA GLY A 119 12.92 29.17 27.39
C GLY A 119 13.03 29.77 26.00
N GLU A 120 14.04 30.62 25.79
CA GLU A 120 14.22 31.44 24.59
C GLU A 120 14.44 30.61 23.31
N THR A 121 15.02 29.40 23.41
CA THR A 121 15.29 28.55 22.23
C THR A 121 14.10 27.69 21.81
N LEU A 122 13.05 27.61 22.63
CA LEU A 122 11.91 26.71 22.41
C LEU A 122 11.27 26.93 21.03
N ALA A 123 11.01 28.17 20.64
CA ALA A 123 10.38 28.49 19.36
C ALA A 123 11.21 27.99 18.16
N ARG A 124 12.53 28.15 18.23
CA ARG A 124 13.46 27.67 17.21
C ARG A 124 13.48 26.13 17.16
N ASP A 125 13.55 25.48 18.32
CA ASP A 125 13.65 24.02 18.38
C ASP A 125 12.33 23.35 17.93
N VAL A 126 11.18 23.95 18.26
CA VAL A 126 9.87 23.55 17.74
C VAL A 126 9.79 23.74 16.22
N TYR A 127 10.25 24.88 15.69
CA TYR A 127 10.31 25.11 14.25
C TYR A 127 11.17 24.07 13.53
N VAL A 128 12.35 23.75 14.07
CA VAL A 128 13.24 22.73 13.49
C VAL A 128 12.60 21.34 13.57
N ALA A 129 11.96 20.98 14.69
CA ALA A 129 11.23 19.72 14.82
C ALA A 129 10.12 19.59 13.76
N GLY A 130 9.38 20.68 13.53
CA GLY A 130 8.35 20.76 12.48
C GLY A 130 8.94 20.63 11.06
N ALA A 131 10.01 21.38 10.76
CA ALA A 131 10.70 21.30 9.46
C ALA A 131 11.28 19.90 9.18
N MET A 132 11.68 19.17 10.22
CA MET A 132 12.17 17.79 10.14
C MET A 132 11.05 16.74 10.12
N LYS A 133 9.78 17.15 10.27
CA LYS A 133 8.58 16.30 10.32
C LYS A 133 8.64 15.25 11.44
N LEU A 134 9.07 15.64 12.64
CA LEU A 134 9.07 14.77 13.82
C LEU A 134 7.65 14.56 14.37
N GLY A 135 7.46 13.53 15.18
CA GLY A 135 6.15 13.13 15.73
C GLY A 135 5.53 14.12 16.69
N GLY A 136 6.37 14.90 17.35
CA GLY A 136 5.96 15.95 18.25
C GLY A 136 7.11 16.40 19.15
N TYR A 137 6.76 17.16 20.16
CA TYR A 137 7.67 17.52 21.23
C TYR A 137 6.92 17.53 22.55
N VAL A 138 7.68 17.32 23.63
CA VAL A 138 7.24 17.48 25.01
C VAL A 138 8.11 18.59 25.60
N ILE A 139 7.48 19.61 26.16
CA ILE A 139 8.21 20.64 26.93
C ILE A 139 8.52 20.03 28.29
N ASP A 140 9.74 20.25 28.79
CA ASP A 140 10.32 19.61 29.99
C ASP A 140 9.28 19.38 31.09
N PRO A 141 8.79 18.14 31.24
CA PRO A 141 7.69 17.81 32.14
C PRO A 141 8.17 17.65 33.58
N PHE A 142 9.49 17.73 33.82
CA PHE A 142 10.11 17.54 35.12
C PHE A 142 10.38 18.85 35.86
N VAL A 143 10.00 19.99 35.27
CA VAL A 143 10.06 21.30 35.90
C VAL A 143 8.74 21.56 36.63
N GLU A 144 8.81 21.92 37.91
CA GLU A 144 7.62 22.31 38.67
C GLU A 144 7.04 23.62 38.10
N PRO A 145 5.71 23.73 37.96
CA PRO A 145 5.06 24.94 37.48
C PRO A 145 5.36 26.13 38.42
N ALA A 146 5.43 27.33 37.87
CA ALA A 146 5.61 28.53 38.68
C ALA A 146 4.41 28.72 39.65
N PRO A 147 4.60 29.40 40.79
CA PRO A 147 3.51 29.64 41.74
C PRO A 147 2.31 30.32 41.06
N GLY A 148 1.16 29.65 41.04
CA GLY A 148 -0.08 30.14 40.40
C GLY A 148 -0.36 29.59 39.01
N GLU A 149 0.57 28.85 38.39
CA GLU A 149 0.31 28.10 37.16
C GLU A 149 -0.32 26.73 37.48
N ARG A 150 -1.24 26.29 36.62
CA ARG A 150 -1.80 24.93 36.74
C ARG A 150 -0.68 23.93 36.45
N PRO A 151 -0.60 22.81 37.19
CA PRO A 151 0.29 21.71 36.83
C PRO A 151 0.04 21.32 35.37
N GLY A 152 1.13 21.25 34.59
CA GLY A 152 1.07 20.74 33.22
C GLY A 152 0.59 19.28 33.20
N THR A 153 0.19 18.80 32.02
CA THR A 153 -0.02 17.36 31.81
C THR A 153 1.30 16.63 32.05
N GLY A 154 1.30 15.58 32.89
CA GLY A 154 2.51 14.83 33.24
C GLY A 154 3.15 14.17 32.01
N PHE A 155 4.43 13.81 32.10
CA PHE A 155 5.15 13.19 30.99
C PHE A 155 4.40 11.98 30.43
N LEU A 156 3.94 11.09 31.31
CA LEU A 156 3.19 9.90 30.91
C LEU A 156 1.82 10.23 30.27
N ASP A 157 1.21 11.39 30.56
CA ASP A 157 -0.06 11.81 29.93
C ASP A 157 0.17 12.22 28.50
N GLN A 158 1.22 13.00 28.27
CA GLN A 158 1.59 13.46 26.95
C GLN A 158 2.00 12.27 26.08
N LEU A 159 2.78 11.32 26.64
CA LEU A 159 3.08 10.07 25.95
C LEU A 159 1.81 9.23 25.69
N ALA A 160 0.89 9.14 26.64
CA ALA A 160 -0.37 8.43 26.46
C ALA A 160 -1.23 9.04 25.36
N LEU A 161 -1.29 10.37 25.23
CA LEU A 161 -1.97 11.06 24.15
C LEU A 161 -1.31 10.78 22.81
N MET A 162 0.03 10.89 22.73
CA MET A 162 0.79 10.59 21.52
C MET A 162 0.61 9.12 21.08
N LEU A 163 0.63 8.18 22.03
CA LEU A 163 0.37 6.77 21.77
C LEU A 163 -1.11 6.47 21.46
N GLY A 164 -2.03 7.19 22.09
CA GLY A 164 -3.49 7.02 22.00
C GLY A 164 -4.12 7.58 20.73
N THR A 165 -3.36 8.31 19.91
CA THR A 165 -3.76 8.68 18.53
C THR A 165 -3.80 7.49 17.57
N ARG A 166 -3.21 6.34 17.95
CA ARG A 166 -3.30 5.07 17.21
C ARG A 166 -4.52 4.27 17.65
N ARG A 167 -5.73 4.77 17.36
CA ARG A 167 -6.95 4.00 17.59
C ARG A 167 -7.08 2.89 16.54
N PRO A 168 -7.54 1.68 16.92
CA PRO A 168 -7.87 0.66 15.94
C PRO A 168 -8.95 1.21 14.99
N GLY A 169 -8.69 1.13 13.69
CA GLY A 169 -9.63 1.50 12.64
C GLY A 169 -9.87 0.35 11.69
N LYS A 170 -10.41 0.65 10.52
CA LYS A 170 -10.71 -0.38 9.53
C LYS A 170 -9.42 -1.04 9.02
N LEU A 171 -9.51 -2.34 8.77
CA LEU A 171 -8.46 -3.12 8.11
C LEU A 171 -8.67 -3.04 6.60
N ALA A 172 -7.63 -2.69 5.87
CA ALA A 172 -7.68 -2.62 4.41
C ALA A 172 -6.67 -3.56 3.75
N LEU A 173 -7.11 -4.18 2.66
CA LEU A 173 -6.26 -4.94 1.74
C LEU A 173 -6.28 -4.25 0.38
N CYS A 174 -5.10 -3.86 -0.11
CA CYS A 174 -4.92 -3.15 -1.36
C CYS A 174 -4.07 -3.99 -2.32
N LEU A 175 -4.71 -4.49 -3.38
CA LEU A 175 -4.13 -5.35 -4.40
C LEU A 175 -3.90 -4.53 -5.68
N SER A 176 -2.73 -4.67 -6.28
CA SER A 176 -2.26 -3.76 -7.32
C SER A 176 -2.45 -4.34 -8.72
N GLY A 177 -2.12 -3.55 -9.73
CA GLY A 177 -1.98 -4.07 -11.09
C GLY A 177 -0.82 -5.07 -11.19
N GLY A 178 -0.79 -5.87 -12.25
CA GLY A 178 0.14 -6.99 -12.32
C GLY A 178 0.00 -7.93 -13.52
N GLY A 179 -1.12 -7.85 -14.25
CA GLY A 179 -1.48 -8.86 -15.21
C GLY A 179 -1.66 -10.23 -14.55
N ILE A 180 -1.60 -11.29 -15.35
CA ILE A 180 -1.83 -12.65 -14.88
C ILE A 180 -0.71 -13.10 -13.93
N GLU A 181 0.54 -12.79 -14.24
CA GLU A 181 1.67 -13.15 -13.37
C GLU A 181 1.55 -12.45 -12.00
N GLY A 182 1.13 -11.19 -11.99
CA GLY A 182 0.87 -10.47 -10.75
C GLY A 182 -0.30 -11.04 -9.94
N LEU A 183 -1.37 -11.50 -10.60
CA LEU A 183 -2.48 -12.20 -9.93
C LEU A 183 -1.98 -13.47 -9.21
N ILE A 184 -1.15 -14.26 -9.89
CA ILE A 184 -0.56 -15.50 -9.35
C ILE A 184 0.36 -15.19 -8.16
N TYR A 185 1.21 -14.16 -8.28
CA TYR A 185 2.03 -13.68 -7.17
C TYR A 185 1.18 -13.26 -5.97
N GLU A 186 0.14 -12.45 -6.21
CA GLU A 186 -0.76 -11.98 -5.15
C GLU A 186 -1.42 -13.17 -4.44
N LEU A 187 -1.86 -14.22 -5.14
CA LEU A 187 -2.39 -15.44 -4.51
C LEU A 187 -1.39 -16.09 -3.55
N GLY A 188 -0.11 -16.19 -3.93
CA GLY A 188 0.94 -16.72 -3.06
C GLY A 188 1.16 -15.91 -1.79
N VAL A 189 1.21 -14.57 -1.93
CA VAL A 189 1.32 -13.65 -0.79
C VAL A 189 0.09 -13.75 0.12
N LEU A 190 -1.11 -13.76 -0.46
CA LEU A 190 -2.37 -13.86 0.27
C LEU A 190 -2.48 -15.18 1.02
N ARG A 191 -2.05 -16.30 0.43
CA ARG A 191 -1.98 -17.60 1.10
C ARG A 191 -1.11 -17.52 2.36
N ALA A 192 0.12 -17.03 2.21
CA ALA A 192 1.06 -16.93 3.33
C ALA A 192 0.51 -16.02 4.44
N LEU A 193 -0.06 -14.88 4.07
CA LEU A 193 -0.62 -13.95 5.05
C LEU A 193 -1.85 -14.53 5.76
N ASP A 194 -2.77 -15.17 5.03
CA ASP A 194 -3.99 -15.76 5.60
C ASP A 194 -3.69 -16.93 6.53
N GLU A 195 -2.67 -17.75 6.25
CA GLU A 195 -2.20 -18.83 7.13
C GLU A 195 -1.65 -18.31 8.45
N PHE A 196 -0.95 -17.16 8.44
CA PHE A 196 -0.39 -16.57 9.66
C PHE A 196 -1.44 -15.87 10.53
N LEU A 197 -2.54 -15.41 9.94
CA LEU A 197 -3.62 -14.75 10.66
C LEU A 197 -4.45 -15.75 11.48
N VAL A 198 -4.62 -15.48 12.77
CA VAL A 198 -5.31 -16.42 13.69
C VAL A 198 -6.78 -16.07 13.87
N ASN A 199 -7.07 -14.85 14.33
CA ASN A 199 -8.40 -14.48 14.84
C ASN A 199 -9.32 -13.82 13.80
N ARG A 200 -8.76 -13.34 12.68
CA ARG A 200 -9.48 -12.69 11.57
C ARG A 200 -8.80 -13.09 10.27
N LYS A 201 -9.51 -13.70 9.34
CA LYS A 201 -8.95 -14.05 8.02
C LYS A 201 -9.01 -12.86 7.06
N LEU A 202 -8.31 -12.94 5.94
CA LEU A 202 -8.29 -11.83 4.97
C LEU A 202 -9.67 -11.42 4.46
N PRO A 203 -10.63 -12.33 4.17
CA PRO A 203 -12.00 -11.93 3.81
C PRO A 203 -12.75 -11.19 4.93
N ASP A 204 -12.29 -11.27 6.18
CA ASP A 204 -12.86 -10.55 7.32
C ASP A 204 -12.36 -9.10 7.43
N PHE A 205 -11.48 -8.67 6.54
CA PHE A 205 -11.04 -7.27 6.46
C PHE A 205 -12.22 -6.37 6.04
N ASP A 206 -12.11 -5.08 6.29
CA ASP A 206 -13.23 -4.14 6.19
C ASP A 206 -13.28 -3.47 4.82
N ILE A 207 -12.11 -3.20 4.23
CA ILE A 207 -11.95 -2.49 2.96
C ILE A 207 -11.06 -3.30 2.01
N PHE A 208 -11.52 -3.50 0.79
CA PHE A 208 -10.75 -4.09 -0.30
C PHE A 208 -10.58 -3.08 -1.41
N CYS A 209 -9.34 -2.86 -1.82
CA CYS A 209 -8.98 -1.99 -2.92
C CYS A 209 -8.28 -2.84 -3.99
N GLY A 210 -8.69 -2.71 -5.24
CA GLY A 210 -8.11 -3.47 -6.35
C GLY A 210 -7.90 -2.65 -7.61
N ILE A 211 -6.85 -2.98 -8.35
CA ILE A 211 -6.59 -2.47 -9.71
C ILE A 211 -6.20 -3.63 -10.61
N SER A 212 -6.79 -3.74 -11.80
CA SER A 212 -6.48 -4.77 -12.79
C SER A 212 -6.58 -6.19 -12.21
N ALA A 213 -5.50 -6.97 -12.22
CA ALA A 213 -5.39 -8.25 -11.54
C ALA A 213 -5.88 -8.23 -10.08
N GLY A 214 -5.45 -7.25 -9.29
CA GLY A 214 -5.88 -7.08 -7.92
C GLY A 214 -7.38 -6.75 -7.77
N ALA A 215 -8.03 -6.19 -8.80
CA ALA A 215 -9.47 -5.96 -8.79
C ALA A 215 -10.27 -7.27 -8.86
N ILE A 216 -9.77 -8.28 -9.57
CA ILE A 216 -10.37 -9.61 -9.60
C ILE A 216 -10.34 -10.22 -8.20
N LEU A 217 -9.17 -10.27 -7.57
CA LEU A 217 -8.99 -10.84 -6.24
C LEU A 217 -9.77 -10.06 -5.16
N ALA A 218 -9.73 -8.72 -5.21
CA ALA A 218 -10.46 -7.87 -4.28
C ALA A 218 -11.98 -8.08 -4.38
N ALA A 219 -12.53 -8.26 -5.60
CA ALA A 219 -13.96 -8.51 -5.79
C ALA A 219 -14.43 -9.80 -5.13
N PHE A 220 -13.64 -10.88 -5.23
CA PHE A 220 -13.95 -12.15 -4.57
C PHE A 220 -13.79 -12.06 -3.05
N LEU A 221 -12.70 -11.47 -2.56
CA LEU A 221 -12.46 -11.33 -1.11
C LEU A 221 -13.52 -10.46 -0.43
N ALA A 222 -13.96 -9.37 -1.08
CA ALA A 222 -15.06 -8.53 -0.59
C ALA A 222 -16.41 -9.25 -0.55
N ASN A 223 -16.59 -10.28 -1.39
CA ASN A 223 -17.72 -11.21 -1.35
C ASN A 223 -17.57 -12.32 -0.29
N GLY A 224 -16.52 -12.28 0.53
CA GLY A 224 -16.28 -13.24 1.60
C GLY A 224 -15.70 -14.57 1.14
N VAL A 225 -15.21 -14.66 -0.11
CA VAL A 225 -14.61 -15.89 -0.63
C VAL A 225 -13.26 -16.15 0.07
N PRO A 226 -13.07 -17.32 0.70
CA PRO A 226 -11.80 -17.69 1.33
C PRO A 226 -10.63 -17.74 0.35
N VAL A 227 -9.43 -17.38 0.83
CA VAL A 227 -8.19 -17.42 0.02
C VAL A 227 -7.91 -18.82 -0.52
N ALA A 228 -8.11 -19.86 0.30
CA ALA A 228 -7.93 -21.24 -0.13
C ALA A 228 -8.86 -21.63 -1.28
N GLU A 229 -10.11 -21.14 -1.25
CA GLU A 229 -11.10 -21.36 -2.31
C GLU A 229 -10.70 -20.62 -3.60
N LEU A 230 -10.18 -19.39 -3.49
CA LEU A 230 -9.66 -18.65 -4.65
C LEU A 230 -8.50 -19.38 -5.34
N ILE A 231 -7.56 -19.91 -4.56
CA ILE A 231 -6.41 -20.65 -5.09
C ILE A 231 -6.87 -21.93 -5.78
N ALA A 232 -7.73 -22.71 -5.14
CA ALA A 232 -8.27 -23.94 -5.71
C ALA A 232 -9.10 -23.64 -6.98
N GLY A 233 -9.95 -22.60 -6.92
CA GLY A 233 -10.80 -22.17 -8.03
C GLY A 233 -10.01 -21.74 -9.26
N PHE A 234 -8.97 -20.91 -9.09
CA PHE A 234 -8.15 -20.49 -10.23
C PHE A 234 -7.24 -21.58 -10.79
N LYS A 235 -6.81 -22.54 -9.96
CA LYS A 235 -5.93 -23.63 -10.38
C LYS A 235 -6.68 -24.75 -11.11
N ASP A 236 -7.65 -25.35 -10.43
CA ASP A 236 -8.29 -26.61 -10.84
C ASP A 236 -9.81 -26.45 -11.05
N GLY A 237 -10.39 -25.32 -10.63
CA GLY A 237 -11.82 -25.14 -10.50
C GLY A 237 -12.37 -25.82 -9.25
N THR A 238 -13.48 -25.29 -8.74
CA THR A 238 -14.19 -25.80 -7.56
C THR A 238 -15.70 -25.76 -7.82
N GLU A 239 -16.51 -26.34 -6.93
CA GLU A 239 -17.98 -26.25 -7.04
C GLU A 239 -18.49 -24.80 -6.98
N THR A 240 -17.72 -23.90 -6.36
CA THR A 240 -18.12 -22.52 -6.07
C THR A 240 -17.43 -21.49 -6.94
N ILE A 241 -16.25 -21.79 -7.49
CA ILE A 241 -15.49 -20.94 -8.42
C ILE A 241 -15.02 -21.79 -9.60
N ASP A 242 -15.48 -21.45 -10.80
CA ASP A 242 -15.05 -22.16 -11.99
C ASP A 242 -13.60 -21.83 -12.36
N ALA A 243 -12.90 -22.81 -12.94
CA ALA A 243 -11.55 -22.64 -13.43
C ALA A 243 -11.46 -21.49 -14.43
N VAL A 244 -10.51 -20.57 -14.23
CA VAL A 244 -10.23 -19.53 -15.22
C VAL A 244 -9.43 -20.17 -16.35
N GLY A 245 -10.09 -20.45 -17.47
CA GLY A 245 -9.41 -20.94 -18.67
C GLY A 245 -8.75 -19.81 -19.46
N ARG A 246 -7.72 -20.15 -20.27
CA ARG A 246 -7.15 -19.22 -21.28
C ARG A 246 -8.21 -18.54 -22.13
N SER A 247 -9.23 -19.30 -22.52
CA SER A 247 -10.27 -18.85 -23.44
C SER A 247 -11.10 -17.69 -22.88
N ILE A 248 -11.04 -17.47 -21.56
CA ILE A 248 -11.67 -16.36 -20.86
C ILE A 248 -10.81 -15.09 -20.96
N LEU A 249 -9.49 -15.22 -20.79
CA LEU A 249 -8.55 -14.09 -20.76
C LEU A 249 -8.02 -13.71 -22.16
N PHE A 250 -7.89 -14.66 -23.08
CA PHE A 250 -7.23 -14.50 -24.38
C PHE A 250 -8.20 -14.58 -25.55
N GLN A 251 -9.44 -14.12 -25.37
CA GLN A 251 -10.40 -14.05 -26.47
C GLN A 251 -9.95 -13.00 -27.49
N PRO A 252 -9.61 -13.38 -28.74
CA PRO A 252 -9.12 -12.42 -29.73
C PRO A 252 -10.18 -11.36 -30.06
N ASN A 253 -9.75 -10.11 -30.21
CA ASN A 253 -10.62 -8.99 -30.57
C ASN A 253 -10.87 -8.92 -32.09
N THR A 254 -11.50 -9.95 -32.64
CA THR A 254 -11.77 -10.06 -34.08
C THR A 254 -12.76 -9.01 -34.57
N GLY A 255 -13.73 -8.63 -33.74
CA GLY A 255 -14.74 -7.62 -34.08
C GLY A 255 -14.12 -6.26 -34.40
N GLU A 256 -13.21 -5.77 -33.55
CA GLU A 256 -12.52 -4.50 -33.78
C GLU A 256 -11.59 -4.57 -35.00
N LEU A 257 -10.87 -5.69 -35.19
CA LEU A 257 -10.01 -5.89 -36.34
C LEU A 257 -10.81 -5.79 -37.66
N VAL A 258 -11.96 -6.47 -37.73
CA VAL A 258 -12.85 -6.40 -38.90
C VAL A 258 -13.39 -4.99 -39.10
N ALA A 259 -13.79 -4.30 -38.03
CA ALA A 259 -14.30 -2.93 -38.12
C ALA A 259 -13.24 -1.95 -38.66
N ARG A 260 -12.00 -2.00 -38.14
CA ARG A 260 -10.88 -1.17 -38.58
C ARG A 260 -10.49 -1.44 -40.04
N LEU A 261 -10.49 -2.72 -40.46
CA LEU A 261 -10.27 -3.08 -41.86
C LEU A 261 -11.38 -2.55 -42.77
N ALA A 262 -12.64 -2.60 -42.33
CA ALA A 262 -13.77 -2.06 -43.07
C ALA A 262 -13.76 -0.52 -43.13
N GLU A 263 -13.29 0.16 -42.09
CA GLU A 263 -13.03 1.62 -42.10
C GLU A 263 -11.95 1.98 -43.11
N LEU A 264 -10.81 1.28 -43.08
CA LEU A 264 -9.73 1.52 -44.04
C LEU A 264 -10.18 1.27 -45.48
N ALA A 265 -10.94 0.20 -45.73
CA ALA A 265 -11.51 -0.07 -47.04
C ALA A 265 -12.49 1.04 -47.48
N ARG A 266 -13.34 1.54 -46.57
CA ARG A 266 -14.24 2.67 -46.85
C ARG A 266 -13.48 3.95 -47.16
N ASP A 267 -12.43 4.26 -46.41
CA ASP A 267 -11.62 5.46 -46.62
C ASP A 267 -10.85 5.38 -47.95
N PHE A 268 -10.33 4.20 -48.30
CA PHE A 268 -9.72 3.95 -49.60
C PHE A 268 -10.72 4.11 -50.75
N LEU A 269 -11.92 3.50 -50.63
CA LEU A 269 -12.98 3.63 -51.63
C LEU A 269 -13.49 5.06 -51.76
N ARG A 270 -13.63 5.81 -50.66
CA ARG A 270 -13.97 7.25 -50.69
C ARG A 270 -12.89 8.08 -51.35
N GLY A 271 -11.61 7.77 -51.12
CA GLY A 271 -10.49 8.40 -51.81
C GLY A 271 -10.44 8.09 -53.30
N PHE A 272 -10.83 6.87 -53.70
CA PHE A 272 -10.79 6.40 -55.09
C PHE A 272 -12.01 6.83 -55.92
N PHE A 273 -13.22 6.81 -55.34
CA PHE A 273 -14.48 7.14 -56.03
C PHE A 273 -15.02 8.56 -55.72
N GLY A 274 -14.55 9.21 -54.65
CA GLY A 274 -15.01 10.54 -54.20
C GLY A 274 -14.39 11.72 -54.95
N GLY A 275 -14.03 11.54 -56.22
CA GLY A 275 -13.51 12.60 -57.08
C GLY A 275 -14.56 13.67 -57.40
N ARG A 276 -14.80 14.58 -56.44
CA ARG A 276 -15.22 15.99 -56.58
C ARG A 276 -15.66 16.53 -55.22
N GLY A 277 -14.71 17.10 -54.46
CA GLY A 277 -15.04 17.94 -53.29
C GLY A 277 -14.13 17.80 -52.07
N GLY A 278 -12.86 18.20 -52.19
CA GLY A 278 -12.08 18.78 -51.09
C GLY A 278 -11.76 17.92 -49.87
N SER A 279 -10.80 16.99 -49.99
CA SER A 279 -9.99 16.59 -48.84
C SER A 279 -8.79 17.54 -48.73
N ARG A 280 -8.50 18.02 -47.51
CA ARG A 280 -7.38 18.92 -47.16
C ARG A 280 -6.01 18.41 -47.66
N ALA A 281 -5.87 17.09 -47.84
CA ALA A 281 -4.66 16.45 -48.37
C ALA A 281 -4.44 16.67 -49.88
N GLY A 282 -5.50 16.88 -50.66
CA GLY A 282 -5.38 17.15 -52.11
C GLY A 282 -4.91 18.57 -52.44
N ALA A 283 -5.11 19.51 -51.52
CA ALA A 283 -4.63 20.89 -51.66
C ALA A 283 -3.11 21.01 -51.39
N GLU A 284 -2.58 20.23 -50.43
CA GLU A 284 -1.14 20.22 -50.10
C GLU A 284 -0.31 19.47 -51.15
N ALA A 285 -0.88 18.46 -51.81
CA ALA A 285 -0.23 17.73 -52.90
C ALA A 285 -0.06 18.58 -54.17
N ALA A 286 -0.94 19.56 -54.42
CA ALA A 286 -0.89 20.44 -55.58
C ALA A 286 0.14 21.59 -55.45
N GLU A 287 0.61 21.91 -54.23
CA GLU A 287 1.59 22.96 -53.97
C GLU A 287 3.07 22.50 -54.07
N GLY A 288 3.34 21.27 -54.52
CA GLY A 288 4.70 20.84 -54.87
C GLY A 288 5.69 20.78 -53.69
N ARG A 289 5.19 20.60 -52.45
CA ARG A 289 6.02 20.48 -51.24
C ARG A 289 6.12 19.06 -50.65
N GLY A 290 5.62 18.04 -51.36
CA GLY A 290 5.63 16.63 -50.91
C GLY A 290 6.78 15.82 -51.51
N GLY A 291 7.95 15.83 -50.87
CA GLY A 291 9.03 14.87 -51.19
C GLY A 291 8.63 13.45 -50.77
N ALA A 292 9.34 12.44 -51.29
CA ALA A 292 9.16 11.00 -51.02
C ALA A 292 9.19 10.58 -49.52
N SER A 293 9.46 11.52 -48.61
CA SER A 293 9.29 11.34 -47.17
C SER A 293 7.82 11.33 -46.75
N SER A 294 6.96 12.19 -47.34
CA SER A 294 5.52 12.30 -47.01
C SER A 294 4.77 10.98 -47.19
N ALA A 295 4.94 10.32 -48.34
CA ALA A 295 4.34 9.02 -48.62
C ALA A 295 4.83 7.87 -47.70
N ARG A 296 6.07 7.94 -47.18
CA ARG A 296 6.58 6.95 -46.21
C ARG A 296 6.01 7.18 -44.80
N PHE A 297 5.81 8.43 -44.42
CA PHE A 297 5.13 8.79 -43.16
C PHE A 297 3.65 8.36 -43.17
N ASP A 298 2.97 8.50 -44.32
CA ASP A 298 1.58 8.04 -44.48
C ASP A 298 1.41 6.52 -44.31
N VAL A 299 2.36 5.72 -44.80
CA VAL A 299 2.33 4.25 -44.64
C VAL A 299 2.47 3.85 -43.18
N ILE A 300 3.39 4.48 -42.45
CA ILE A 300 3.57 4.22 -41.01
C ILE A 300 2.32 4.65 -40.24
N GLU A 301 1.76 5.83 -40.51
CA GLU A 301 0.52 6.29 -39.87
C GLU A 301 -0.65 5.34 -40.15
N THR A 302 -0.79 4.88 -41.39
CA THR A 302 -1.84 3.94 -41.80
C THR A 302 -1.68 2.58 -41.10
N LEU A 303 -0.45 2.07 -41.01
CA LEU A 303 -0.15 0.84 -40.27
C LEU A 303 -0.42 1.00 -38.78
N MET A 304 -0.13 2.16 -38.20
CA MET A 304 -0.41 2.44 -36.78
C MET A 304 -1.92 2.55 -36.49
N ARG A 305 -2.74 3.03 -37.44
CA ARG A 305 -4.22 3.03 -37.32
C ARG A 305 -4.84 1.63 -37.32
N LEU A 306 -4.15 0.67 -37.93
CA LEU A 306 -4.56 -0.74 -37.95
C LEU A 306 -4.24 -1.47 -36.64
N VAL A 307 -3.40 -0.91 -35.77
CA VAL A 307 -3.13 -1.48 -34.44
C VAL A 307 -4.43 -1.41 -33.63
N PRO A 308 -4.97 -2.56 -33.18
CA PRO A 308 -6.22 -2.59 -32.44
C PRO A 308 -6.06 -1.92 -31.06
N GLY A 309 -7.15 -1.36 -30.54
CA GLY A 309 -7.21 -0.79 -29.19
C GLY A 309 -6.92 -1.83 -28.10
N GLY A 310 -7.16 -3.10 -28.39
CA GLY A 310 -6.56 -4.21 -27.67
C GLY A 310 -6.61 -5.53 -28.45
N PHE A 311 -5.62 -6.41 -28.24
CA PHE A 311 -5.55 -7.74 -28.88
C PHE A 311 -6.66 -8.70 -28.42
N PHE A 312 -7.18 -8.51 -27.20
CA PHE A 312 -8.19 -9.37 -26.58
C PHE A 312 -9.43 -8.56 -26.21
N SER A 313 -10.65 -9.03 -26.46
CA SER A 313 -11.86 -8.20 -26.22
C SER A 313 -12.19 -8.04 -24.73
N GLY A 314 -11.85 -9.03 -23.91
CA GLY A 314 -12.13 -9.08 -22.48
C GLY A 314 -13.61 -9.29 -22.10
N ASP A 315 -14.51 -9.48 -23.06
CA ASP A 315 -15.93 -9.72 -22.78
C ASP A 315 -16.17 -10.99 -21.97
N ARG A 316 -15.43 -12.06 -22.30
CA ARG A 316 -15.51 -13.32 -21.54
C ARG A 316 -15.04 -13.17 -20.10
N LEU A 317 -14.03 -12.35 -19.83
CA LEU A 317 -13.63 -12.05 -18.45
C LEU A 317 -14.79 -11.39 -17.70
N ARG A 318 -15.47 -10.41 -18.32
CA ARG A 318 -16.64 -9.76 -17.73
C ARG A 318 -17.76 -10.75 -17.45
N TRP A 319 -18.13 -11.59 -18.42
CA TRP A 319 -19.20 -12.58 -18.25
C TRP A 319 -18.87 -13.62 -17.19
N TYR A 320 -17.63 -14.12 -17.18
CA TYR A 320 -17.15 -15.02 -16.14
C TYR A 320 -17.34 -14.38 -14.76
N LEU A 321 -16.88 -13.13 -14.57
CA LEU A 321 -17.04 -12.44 -13.28
C LEU A 321 -18.51 -12.22 -12.93
N GLU A 322 -19.34 -11.82 -13.89
CA GLU A 322 -20.78 -11.65 -13.67
C GLU A 322 -21.44 -12.94 -13.19
N GLU A 323 -21.12 -14.07 -13.82
CA GLU A 323 -21.59 -15.39 -13.41
C GLU A 323 -21.10 -15.74 -12.00
N GLN A 324 -19.80 -15.66 -11.73
CA GLN A 324 -19.23 -16.06 -10.44
C GLN A 324 -19.68 -15.18 -9.28
N LEU A 325 -19.90 -13.88 -9.52
CA LEU A 325 -20.33 -12.90 -8.51
C LEU A 325 -21.85 -12.91 -8.27
N THR A 326 -22.63 -13.53 -9.15
CA THR A 326 -24.09 -13.66 -8.99
C THR A 326 -24.50 -15.02 -8.39
N ARG A 327 -23.53 -15.89 -8.09
CA ARG A 327 -23.76 -17.15 -7.36
C ARG A 327 -24.32 -16.89 -5.96
N ALA A 328 -25.01 -17.89 -5.40
CA ALA A 328 -25.63 -17.80 -4.09
C ALA A 328 -24.62 -17.36 -3.01
N GLY A 329 -25.00 -16.36 -2.20
CA GLY A 329 -24.16 -15.77 -1.17
C GLY A 329 -23.20 -14.68 -1.64
N ARG A 330 -23.16 -14.37 -2.95
CA ARG A 330 -22.34 -13.32 -3.54
C ARG A 330 -23.21 -12.26 -4.23
N THR A 331 -22.62 -11.14 -4.59
CA THR A 331 -23.27 -10.07 -5.34
C THR A 331 -22.33 -9.40 -6.34
N ASN A 332 -22.91 -9.03 -7.49
CA ASN A 332 -22.28 -8.20 -8.50
C ASN A 332 -22.54 -6.69 -8.29
N CYS A 333 -23.04 -6.27 -7.12
CA CYS A 333 -23.38 -4.88 -6.81
C CYS A 333 -22.61 -4.35 -5.59
N PHE A 334 -21.89 -3.24 -5.75
CA PHE A 334 -21.12 -2.60 -4.66
C PHE A 334 -21.95 -2.28 -3.42
N ARG A 335 -23.24 -1.91 -3.59
CA ARG A 335 -24.12 -1.53 -2.48
C ARG A 335 -24.58 -2.71 -1.62
N GLN A 336 -24.51 -3.92 -2.15
CA GLN A 336 -24.99 -5.12 -1.49
C GLN A 336 -23.86 -5.87 -0.77
N LEU A 337 -22.61 -5.46 -0.97
CA LEU A 337 -21.47 -6.05 -0.29
C LEU A 337 -21.49 -5.72 1.21
N ARG A 338 -21.13 -6.71 2.03
CA ARG A 338 -20.90 -6.53 3.47
C ARG A 338 -19.60 -5.77 3.75
N LYS A 339 -18.61 -5.92 2.86
CA LYS A 339 -17.29 -5.28 2.95
C LYS A 339 -17.20 -4.17 1.90
N GLU A 340 -16.46 -3.12 2.20
CA GLU A 340 -16.27 -2.02 1.24
C GLU A 340 -15.31 -2.46 0.13
N LEU A 341 -15.71 -2.31 -1.14
CA LEU A 341 -14.89 -2.63 -2.30
C LEU A 341 -14.68 -1.37 -3.15
N TYR A 342 -13.42 -1.11 -3.50
CA TYR A 342 -13.01 -0.01 -4.37
C TYR A 342 -12.14 -0.50 -5.52
N ILE A 343 -12.61 -0.28 -6.75
CA ILE A 343 -11.90 -0.71 -7.96
C ILE A 343 -11.45 0.52 -8.75
N GLY A 344 -10.14 0.63 -8.99
CA GLY A 344 -9.55 1.77 -9.70
C GLY A 344 -9.53 1.58 -11.21
N ALA A 345 -9.95 2.59 -11.94
CA ALA A 345 -9.79 2.70 -13.38
C ALA A 345 -9.31 4.11 -13.75
N THR A 346 -9.03 4.32 -15.03
CA THR A 346 -8.64 5.60 -15.58
C THR A 346 -9.64 5.98 -16.67
N ASP A 347 -10.19 7.19 -16.59
CA ASP A 347 -10.91 7.78 -17.71
C ASP A 347 -9.88 8.16 -18.78
N GLN A 348 -9.96 7.52 -19.95
CA GLN A 348 -8.93 7.58 -20.99
C GLN A 348 -8.76 8.99 -21.56
N ASP A 349 -9.86 9.69 -21.80
CA ASP A 349 -9.84 10.98 -22.50
C ASP A 349 -9.44 12.13 -21.57
N SER A 350 -9.88 12.07 -20.31
CA SER A 350 -9.53 13.10 -19.32
C SER A 350 -8.24 12.81 -18.55
N GLY A 351 -7.74 11.57 -18.60
CA GLY A 351 -6.59 11.11 -17.82
C GLY A 351 -6.83 11.12 -16.30
N ARG A 352 -8.09 11.18 -15.86
CA ARG A 352 -8.45 11.27 -14.44
C ARG A 352 -8.67 9.89 -13.81
N PRO A 353 -8.27 9.68 -12.55
CA PRO A 353 -8.57 8.45 -11.84
C PRO A 353 -10.08 8.35 -11.55
N VAL A 354 -10.64 7.17 -11.80
CA VAL A 354 -12.01 6.78 -11.46
C VAL A 354 -11.94 5.66 -10.42
N VAL A 355 -12.84 5.69 -9.43
CA VAL A 355 -12.90 4.66 -8.39
C VAL A 355 -14.35 4.17 -8.28
N PHE A 356 -14.59 2.97 -8.82
CA PHE A 356 -15.86 2.28 -8.64
C PHE A 356 -16.03 1.87 -7.17
N GLY A 357 -17.25 1.97 -6.65
CA GLY A 357 -17.56 1.82 -5.21
C GLY A 357 -17.62 3.15 -4.43
N GLU A 358 -17.04 4.24 -4.96
CA GLU A 358 -17.31 5.59 -4.44
C GLU A 358 -18.65 6.15 -4.96
N ALA A 359 -19.13 7.21 -4.31
CA ALA A 359 -20.35 7.91 -4.73
C ALA A 359 -20.29 8.29 -6.22
N GLY A 360 -21.40 8.10 -6.94
CA GLY A 360 -21.49 8.31 -8.39
C GLY A 360 -21.12 7.09 -9.25
N TYR A 361 -20.44 6.08 -8.69
CA TYR A 361 -20.02 4.88 -9.41
C TYR A 361 -20.50 3.55 -8.79
N ARG A 362 -21.32 3.61 -7.73
CA ARG A 362 -21.83 2.42 -7.02
C ARG A 362 -22.86 1.60 -7.81
N ASP A 363 -23.48 2.20 -8.83
CA ASP A 363 -24.46 1.56 -9.70
C ASP A 363 -23.84 0.67 -10.78
N VAL A 364 -22.55 0.85 -11.05
CA VAL A 364 -21.84 0.03 -12.03
C VAL A 364 -21.67 -1.39 -11.45
N PRO A 365 -22.04 -2.45 -12.21
CA PRO A 365 -21.79 -3.81 -11.76
C PRO A 365 -20.30 -4.06 -11.52
N ILE A 366 -19.96 -4.86 -10.51
CA ILE A 366 -18.57 -5.15 -10.13
C ILE A 366 -17.83 -5.80 -11.31
N SER A 367 -18.47 -6.70 -12.06
CA SER A 367 -17.90 -7.34 -13.25
C SER A 367 -17.44 -6.35 -14.32
N HIS A 368 -18.23 -5.30 -14.56
CA HIS A 368 -17.88 -4.18 -15.45
C HIS A 368 -16.76 -3.32 -14.85
N ALA A 369 -16.82 -3.00 -13.56
CA ALA A 369 -15.75 -2.25 -12.90
C ALA A 369 -14.39 -2.97 -12.99
N VAL A 370 -14.37 -4.28 -12.80
CA VAL A 370 -13.16 -5.11 -12.93
C VAL A 370 -12.69 -5.13 -14.40
N ARG A 371 -13.58 -5.36 -15.38
CA ARG A 371 -13.20 -5.35 -16.80
C ARG A 371 -12.60 -4.01 -17.24
N ALA A 372 -13.10 -2.89 -16.71
CA ALA A 372 -12.58 -1.56 -16.99
C ALA A 372 -11.22 -1.37 -16.34
N SER A 373 -11.09 -1.83 -15.09
CA SER A 373 -9.84 -1.82 -14.35
C SER A 373 -8.76 -2.71 -14.97
N SER A 374 -9.14 -3.73 -15.74
CA SER A 374 -8.25 -4.62 -16.49
C SER A 374 -8.00 -4.18 -17.94
N ALA A 375 -8.54 -3.04 -18.39
CA ALA A 375 -8.41 -2.56 -19.77
C ALA A 375 -7.02 -1.98 -20.06
N LEU A 376 -5.99 -2.83 -20.00
CA LEU A 376 -4.59 -2.46 -20.21
C LEU A 376 -4.25 -2.51 -21.70
N VAL A 377 -4.13 -1.35 -22.33
CA VAL A 377 -3.71 -1.23 -23.74
C VAL A 377 -2.23 -1.63 -23.88
N PRO A 378 -1.83 -2.45 -24.87
CA PRO A 378 -2.63 -2.94 -26.02
C PRO A 378 -3.25 -4.34 -25.81
N TYR A 379 -3.34 -4.86 -24.59
CA TYR A 379 -3.90 -6.19 -24.34
C TYR A 379 -5.43 -6.20 -24.41
N TYR A 380 -6.07 -5.30 -23.67
CA TYR A 380 -7.53 -5.15 -23.65
C TYR A 380 -7.92 -3.75 -24.10
N PRO A 381 -8.95 -3.62 -24.97
CA PRO A 381 -9.43 -2.32 -25.39
C PRO A 381 -10.12 -1.62 -24.21
N PRO A 382 -10.20 -0.28 -24.27
CA PRO A 382 -10.96 0.52 -23.34
C PRO A 382 -12.40 0.03 -23.21
N GLU A 383 -12.94 0.01 -21.99
CA GLU A 383 -14.33 -0.36 -21.76
C GLU A 383 -15.24 0.87 -21.81
N PRO A 384 -16.25 0.91 -22.70
CA PRO A 384 -17.23 1.98 -22.72
C PRO A 384 -18.19 1.83 -21.52
N LEU A 385 -18.10 2.75 -20.56
CA LEU A 385 -18.95 2.79 -19.37
C LEU A 385 -19.41 4.21 -19.10
N LEU A 386 -20.72 4.38 -18.83
CA LEU A 386 -21.32 5.68 -18.48
C LEU A 386 -20.99 6.79 -19.50
N GLY A 387 -20.96 6.44 -20.79
CA GLY A 387 -20.64 7.37 -21.89
C GLY A 387 -19.17 7.79 -21.98
N ARG A 388 -18.26 7.07 -21.30
CA ARG A 388 -16.81 7.34 -21.28
C ARG A 388 -16.03 6.06 -21.59
N TYR A 389 -14.77 6.21 -21.98
CA TYR A 389 -13.88 5.09 -22.21
C TYR A 389 -12.94 4.91 -21.01
N MET A 390 -13.04 3.75 -20.38
CA MET A 390 -12.27 3.41 -19.18
C MET A 390 -11.11 2.50 -19.54
N VAL A 391 -9.90 2.83 -19.10
CA VAL A 391 -8.69 2.02 -19.20
C VAL A 391 -8.17 1.61 -17.83
N ASP A 392 -7.16 0.75 -17.80
CA ASP A 392 -6.57 0.20 -16.57
C ASP A 392 -6.23 1.30 -15.54
N GLY A 393 -6.49 1.01 -14.26
CA GLY A 393 -6.21 1.95 -13.18
C GLY A 393 -4.73 2.28 -13.03
N ALA A 394 -3.83 1.37 -13.43
CA ALA A 394 -2.38 1.49 -13.30
C ALA A 394 -1.81 2.77 -13.94
N PHE A 395 -2.47 3.27 -15.01
CA PHE A 395 -2.07 4.50 -15.69
C PHE A 395 -2.15 5.74 -14.78
N THR A 396 -3.13 5.81 -13.87
CA THR A 396 -3.29 6.95 -12.95
C THR A 396 -2.95 6.62 -11.50
N ARG A 397 -3.05 5.36 -11.07
CA ARG A 397 -2.73 4.89 -9.71
C ARG A 397 -2.25 3.45 -9.72
N THR A 398 -1.15 3.15 -9.04
CA THR A 398 -0.64 1.77 -8.93
C THR A 398 -1.52 0.92 -8.01
N THR A 399 -2.05 1.54 -6.97
CA THR A 399 -2.97 0.93 -5.99
C THR A 399 -3.80 2.03 -5.31
N ASN A 400 -4.95 1.67 -4.75
CA ASN A 400 -5.93 2.59 -4.15
C ASN A 400 -5.82 2.70 -2.62
N PHE A 401 -4.62 2.55 -2.05
CA PHE A 401 -4.43 2.68 -0.59
C PHE A 401 -4.85 4.05 -0.04
N SER A 402 -4.69 5.13 -0.81
CA SER A 402 -5.20 6.46 -0.42
C SER A 402 -6.72 6.51 -0.29
N VAL A 403 -7.45 5.71 -1.09
CA VAL A 403 -8.90 5.55 -0.97
C VAL A 403 -9.23 4.84 0.34
N ALA A 404 -8.55 3.73 0.64
CA ALA A 404 -8.77 2.99 1.89
C ALA A 404 -8.60 3.89 3.12
N ILE A 405 -7.56 4.73 3.14
CA ILE A 405 -7.30 5.67 4.23
C ILE A 405 -8.44 6.68 4.40
N ARG A 406 -8.92 7.29 3.30
CA ARG A 406 -10.07 8.22 3.33
C ARG A 406 -11.34 7.55 3.87
N HIS A 407 -11.47 6.24 3.67
CA HIS A 407 -12.58 5.42 4.16
C HIS A 407 -12.40 4.89 5.59
N GLY A 408 -11.35 5.34 6.29
CA GLY A 408 -11.12 5.06 7.71
C GLY A 408 -10.18 3.90 7.97
N ALA A 409 -9.44 3.43 6.97
CA ALA A 409 -8.40 2.43 7.20
C ALA A 409 -7.32 2.95 8.14
N ARG A 410 -6.87 2.09 9.06
CA ARG A 410 -5.76 2.35 9.99
C ARG A 410 -4.67 1.28 9.95
N LEU A 411 -4.98 0.11 9.40
CA LEU A 411 -3.98 -0.83 8.89
C LEU A 411 -4.24 -1.04 7.40
N VAL A 412 -3.24 -0.74 6.56
CA VAL A 412 -3.32 -0.95 5.12
C VAL A 412 -2.26 -1.95 4.70
N THR A 413 -2.69 -3.15 4.35
CA THR A 413 -1.85 -4.17 3.73
C THR A 413 -1.86 -3.97 2.22
N ILE A 414 -0.69 -3.81 1.62
CA ILE A 414 -0.50 -3.59 0.18
C ILE A 414 0.26 -4.78 -0.40
N VAL A 415 -0.27 -5.38 -1.45
CA VAL A 415 0.48 -6.32 -2.29
C VAL A 415 0.67 -5.68 -3.66
N ASN A 416 1.92 -5.53 -4.09
CA ASN A 416 2.22 -4.87 -5.36
C ASN A 416 3.27 -5.65 -6.17
N PRO A 417 2.83 -6.48 -7.13
CA PRO A 417 3.73 -7.18 -8.05
C PRO A 417 4.27 -6.30 -9.18
N PHE A 418 3.75 -5.08 -9.36
CA PHE A 418 4.11 -4.20 -10.49
C PHE A 418 5.42 -3.45 -10.26
N VAL A 419 6.52 -4.20 -10.21
CA VAL A 419 7.87 -3.70 -9.97
C VAL A 419 8.72 -3.91 -11.24
N PRO A 420 9.50 -2.90 -11.70
CA PRO A 420 10.38 -3.04 -12.85
C PRO A 420 11.58 -3.94 -12.52
N LEU A 421 12.21 -4.49 -13.57
CA LEU A 421 13.50 -5.17 -13.44
C LEU A 421 14.55 -4.17 -12.94
N LEU A 422 15.03 -4.40 -11.71
CA LEU A 422 16.19 -3.69 -11.17
C LEU A 422 17.43 -4.55 -11.40
N GLY A 423 17.97 -4.48 -12.62
CA GLY A 423 19.08 -5.33 -13.05
C GLY A 423 20.38 -5.06 -12.30
N ALA A 424 21.09 -6.12 -11.92
CA ALA A 424 22.45 -6.03 -11.36
C ALA A 424 23.52 -5.75 -12.43
N ARG A 425 23.19 -5.88 -13.72
CA ARG A 425 24.13 -5.74 -14.85
C ARG A 425 23.63 -4.72 -15.89
N PRO A 426 24.53 -3.88 -16.45
CA PRO A 426 24.18 -3.00 -17.56
C PRO A 426 23.58 -3.75 -18.75
N GLY A 427 22.53 -3.19 -19.35
CA GLY A 427 21.90 -3.71 -20.57
C GLY A 427 20.97 -4.92 -20.39
N ALA A 428 20.60 -5.29 -19.17
CA ALA A 428 19.70 -6.43 -18.92
C ALA A 428 18.34 -6.30 -19.64
N VAL A 429 17.77 -5.10 -19.69
CA VAL A 429 16.50 -4.82 -20.37
C VAL A 429 16.64 -4.78 -21.89
N ASP A 430 17.76 -4.26 -22.39
CA ASP A 430 18.01 -4.07 -23.84
C ASP A 430 18.05 -5.40 -24.59
N ARG A 431 18.61 -6.44 -23.94
CA ARG A 431 18.75 -7.79 -24.52
C ARG A 431 17.43 -8.51 -24.78
N GLU A 432 16.35 -8.11 -24.11
CA GLU A 432 15.02 -8.72 -24.24
C GLU A 432 14.17 -8.04 -25.34
N GLY A 433 14.70 -7.01 -26.00
CA GLY A 433 14.09 -6.34 -27.15
C GLY A 433 13.12 -5.20 -26.80
N GLY A 434 12.65 -4.49 -27.83
CA GLY A 434 11.94 -3.21 -27.68
C GLY A 434 10.59 -3.29 -26.96
N ALA A 435 9.82 -4.37 -27.15
CA ALA A 435 8.53 -4.53 -26.48
C ALA A 435 8.70 -4.77 -24.96
N PHE A 436 9.72 -5.55 -24.59
CA PHE A 436 10.10 -5.75 -23.18
C PHE A 436 10.59 -4.43 -22.58
N ALA A 437 11.47 -3.71 -23.28
CA ALA A 437 11.97 -2.41 -22.84
C ALA A 437 10.83 -1.39 -22.62
N ALA A 438 9.85 -1.33 -23.51
CA ALA A 438 8.67 -0.48 -23.36
C ALA A 438 7.84 -0.85 -22.11
N LEU A 439 7.58 -2.15 -21.89
CA LEU A 439 6.88 -2.62 -20.69
C LEU A 439 7.65 -2.30 -19.41
N GLN A 440 8.97 -2.45 -19.41
CA GLN A 440 9.82 -2.06 -18.28
C GLN A 440 9.78 -0.55 -18.04
N GLY A 441 9.73 0.26 -19.10
CA GLY A 441 9.49 1.71 -19.00
C GLY A 441 8.17 2.03 -18.31
N VAL A 442 7.07 1.37 -18.69
CA VAL A 442 5.76 1.52 -18.03
C VAL A 442 5.83 1.07 -16.57
N LYS A 443 6.43 -0.10 -16.28
CA LYS A 443 6.64 -0.58 -14.90
C LYS A 443 7.43 0.43 -14.07
N ALA A 444 8.48 1.03 -14.61
CA ALA A 444 9.28 2.05 -13.92
C ALA A 444 8.49 3.33 -13.63
N LEU A 445 7.68 3.82 -14.58
CA LEU A 445 6.82 4.99 -14.37
C LEU A 445 5.76 4.73 -13.30
N VAL A 446 5.10 3.56 -13.35
CA VAL A 446 4.06 3.19 -12.38
C VAL A 446 4.66 2.95 -10.99
N HIS A 447 5.80 2.27 -10.91
CA HIS A 447 6.47 1.96 -9.65
C HIS A 447 7.04 3.21 -8.97
N SER A 448 7.73 4.09 -9.71
CA SER A 448 8.26 5.35 -9.15
C SER A 448 7.15 6.24 -8.59
N ARG A 449 5.99 6.33 -9.25
CA ARG A 449 4.82 7.03 -8.69
C ARG A 449 4.33 6.40 -7.40
N PHE A 450 4.29 5.06 -7.33
CA PHE A 450 3.90 4.36 -6.10
C PHE A 450 4.84 4.71 -4.95
N GLU A 451 6.16 4.64 -5.16
CA GLU A 451 7.13 4.96 -4.11
C GLU A 451 6.97 6.41 -3.62
N GLN A 452 6.86 7.38 -4.54
CA GLN A 452 6.68 8.79 -4.17
C GLN A 452 5.36 9.03 -3.43
N ALA A 453 4.26 8.45 -3.92
CA ALA A 453 2.96 8.57 -3.28
C ALA A 453 2.94 7.90 -1.90
N PHE A 454 3.60 6.75 -1.76
CA PHE A 454 3.69 6.02 -0.49
C PHE A 454 4.51 6.82 0.54
N LEU A 455 5.68 7.34 0.15
CA LEU A 455 6.48 8.21 1.01
C LEU A 455 5.68 9.43 1.49
N HIS A 456 4.93 10.07 0.58
CA HIS A 456 4.10 11.20 0.94
C HIS A 456 2.93 10.83 1.86
N ILE A 457 2.26 9.70 1.61
CA ILE A 457 1.10 9.28 2.41
C ILE A 457 1.51 8.80 3.80
N ASP A 458 2.59 8.05 3.92
CA ASP A 458 3.22 7.71 5.20
C ASP A 458 3.58 8.99 5.99
N GLU A 459 4.01 10.04 5.28
CA GLU A 459 4.25 11.37 5.83
C GLU A 459 2.99 12.22 6.08
N VAL A 460 1.81 11.91 5.55
CA VAL A 460 0.58 12.70 5.78
C VAL A 460 -0.36 12.03 6.77
N TYR A 461 -0.36 10.70 6.85
CA TYR A 461 -1.25 9.90 7.70
C TYR A 461 -0.47 9.06 8.72
N PRO A 462 -0.01 9.66 9.84
CA PRO A 462 0.83 8.98 10.86
C PRO A 462 0.17 7.80 11.54
N ASP A 463 -1.15 7.90 11.62
CA ASP A 463 -2.04 7.05 12.36
C ASP A 463 -2.43 5.79 11.57
N VAL A 464 -1.91 5.67 10.35
CA VAL A 464 -2.08 4.51 9.48
C VAL A 464 -0.80 3.69 9.48
N ASP A 465 -0.90 2.43 9.91
CA ASP A 465 0.16 1.45 9.75
C ASP A 465 0.07 0.82 8.35
N PHE A 466 1.22 0.66 7.68
CA PHE A 466 1.31 0.01 6.37
C PHE A 466 2.08 -1.30 6.46
N GLN A 467 1.61 -2.32 5.76
CA GLN A 467 2.33 -3.57 5.51
C GLN A 467 2.44 -3.79 4.00
N VAL A 468 3.63 -3.64 3.43
CA VAL A 468 3.83 -3.73 1.98
C VAL A 468 4.58 -5.00 1.60
N PHE A 469 4.05 -5.74 0.64
CA PHE A 469 4.67 -6.90 0.01
C PHE A 469 5.01 -6.56 -1.44
N LEU A 470 6.31 -6.62 -1.75
CA LEU A 470 6.87 -6.44 -3.09
C LEU A 470 7.68 -7.70 -3.44
N PRO A 471 7.73 -8.09 -4.72
CA PRO A 471 8.60 -9.16 -5.16
C PRO A 471 10.07 -8.75 -5.01
N GLU A 472 10.91 -9.66 -4.50
CA GLU A 472 12.34 -9.45 -4.29
C GLU A 472 13.15 -10.60 -4.92
N GLY A 473 14.37 -10.31 -5.36
CA GLY A 473 15.30 -11.33 -5.90
C GLY A 473 14.68 -12.17 -7.02
N GLU A 474 14.61 -13.48 -6.81
CA GLU A 474 14.11 -14.44 -7.80
C GLU A 474 12.64 -14.22 -8.18
N GLU A 475 11.77 -13.80 -7.24
CA GLU A 475 10.37 -13.47 -7.56
C GLU A 475 10.29 -12.35 -8.58
N LEU A 476 11.13 -11.33 -8.40
CA LEU A 476 11.20 -10.20 -9.31
C LEU A 476 11.66 -10.67 -10.69
N GLU A 477 12.73 -11.47 -10.76
CA GLU A 477 13.22 -12.04 -12.02
C GLU A 477 12.12 -12.80 -12.78
N GLN A 478 11.32 -13.61 -12.08
CA GLN A 478 10.20 -14.33 -12.69
C GLN A 478 9.08 -13.41 -13.17
N LEU A 479 8.80 -12.31 -12.45
CA LEU A 479 7.77 -11.30 -12.78
C LEU A 479 8.23 -10.25 -13.80
N THR A 480 9.48 -10.30 -14.25
CA THR A 480 10.00 -9.32 -15.21
C THR A 480 9.50 -9.54 -16.63
N GLY A 481 8.98 -10.75 -16.93
CA GLY A 481 8.45 -11.15 -18.22
C GLY A 481 7.20 -10.39 -18.69
N THR A 482 6.52 -10.99 -19.68
CA THR A 482 5.28 -10.43 -20.22
C THR A 482 4.15 -10.66 -19.23
N LEU A 483 3.27 -9.67 -19.05
CA LEU A 483 2.15 -9.71 -18.10
C LEU A 483 1.12 -10.84 -18.35
N MET A 484 1.30 -11.63 -19.41
CA MET A 484 0.31 -12.54 -19.98
C MET A 484 0.78 -14.02 -20.08
N LYS A 485 1.86 -14.44 -19.40
CA LYS A 485 2.29 -15.85 -19.43
C LYS A 485 1.41 -16.72 -18.51
N PHE A 486 0.33 -17.27 -19.07
CA PHE A 486 -0.72 -17.98 -18.30
C PHE A 486 -0.38 -19.42 -17.86
N PHE A 487 0.51 -20.17 -18.55
CA PHE A 487 0.66 -21.62 -18.32
C PHE A 487 1.90 -22.09 -17.57
N TYR A 488 2.82 -21.19 -17.21
CA TYR A 488 4.18 -21.63 -16.89
C TYR A 488 4.60 -21.47 -15.42
N ARG A 489 3.67 -21.18 -14.50
CA ARG A 489 4.09 -20.62 -13.20
C ARG A 489 3.15 -20.86 -12.02
N VAL A 490 2.64 -22.08 -11.78
CA VAL A 490 2.13 -22.40 -10.41
C VAL A 490 3.26 -22.17 -9.40
N GLU A 491 4.48 -22.40 -9.86
CA GLU A 491 5.75 -22.10 -9.22
C GLU A 491 5.87 -20.64 -8.77
N ILE A 492 5.24 -19.63 -9.43
CA ILE A 492 5.27 -18.24 -8.92
C ILE A 492 4.44 -18.11 -7.65
N ALA A 493 3.26 -18.74 -7.59
CA ALA A 493 2.43 -18.67 -6.39
C ALA A 493 3.12 -19.40 -5.22
N ASP A 494 3.72 -20.56 -5.49
CA ASP A 494 4.46 -21.32 -4.48
C ASP A 494 5.73 -20.58 -4.04
N LEU A 495 6.51 -20.00 -4.97
CA LEU A 495 7.68 -19.19 -4.65
C LEU A 495 7.30 -17.95 -3.84
N ALA A 496 6.25 -17.23 -4.27
CA ALA A 496 5.74 -16.06 -3.56
C ALA A 496 5.26 -16.42 -2.15
N TYR A 497 4.59 -17.57 -2.00
CA TYR A 497 4.18 -18.12 -0.71
C TYR A 497 5.40 -18.41 0.18
N GLU A 498 6.42 -19.11 -0.33
CA GLU A 498 7.63 -19.46 0.41
C GLU A 498 8.41 -18.23 0.86
N HIS A 499 8.65 -17.29 -0.05
CA HIS A 499 9.37 -16.05 0.23
C HIS A 499 8.60 -15.14 1.19
N THR A 500 7.28 -15.01 1.01
CA THR A 500 6.43 -14.25 1.93
C THR A 500 6.45 -14.88 3.31
N THR A 501 6.35 -16.20 3.42
CA THR A 501 6.45 -16.94 4.67
C THR A 501 7.81 -16.70 5.35
N ALA A 502 8.90 -16.79 4.60
CA ALA A 502 10.24 -16.52 5.12
C ALA A 502 10.40 -15.07 5.59
N ARG A 503 9.82 -14.10 4.86
CA ARG A 503 9.78 -12.69 5.23
C ARG A 503 8.97 -12.46 6.52
N LEU A 504 7.77 -13.05 6.62
CA LEU A 504 6.92 -12.97 7.81
C LEU A 504 7.64 -13.53 9.03
N ARG A 505 8.33 -14.67 8.90
CA ARG A 505 9.16 -15.24 9.98
C ARG A 505 10.30 -14.30 10.38
N ARG A 506 11.07 -13.83 9.41
CA ARG A 506 12.22 -12.93 9.64
C ARG A 506 11.82 -11.62 10.30
N GLN A 507 10.64 -11.11 9.99
CA GLN A 507 10.12 -9.82 10.47
C GLN A 507 9.02 -9.97 11.53
N MET A 508 8.83 -11.18 12.08
CA MET A 508 7.70 -11.51 12.95
C MET A 508 7.51 -10.53 14.12
N PRO A 509 8.55 -10.15 14.91
CA PRO A 509 8.34 -9.26 16.05
C PRO A 509 7.74 -7.89 15.65
N GLY A 510 8.19 -7.31 14.54
CA GLY A 510 7.71 -6.01 14.07
C GLY A 510 6.32 -6.09 13.43
N ILE A 511 6.07 -7.12 12.62
CA ILE A 511 4.77 -7.31 11.95
C ILE A 511 3.69 -7.68 12.97
N ALA A 512 3.99 -8.60 13.89
CA ALA A 512 3.07 -9.03 14.94
C ALA A 512 2.63 -7.86 15.83
N GLU A 513 3.56 -7.01 16.27
CA GLU A 513 3.21 -5.84 17.06
C GLU A 513 2.35 -4.85 16.28
N ARG A 514 2.72 -4.55 15.02
CA ARG A 514 1.91 -3.70 14.14
C ARG A 514 0.48 -4.23 14.01
N PHE A 515 0.31 -5.51 13.68
CA PHE A 515 -0.99 -6.15 13.50
C PHE A 515 -1.80 -6.20 14.80
N ARG A 516 -1.15 -6.45 15.94
CA ARG A 516 -1.77 -6.48 17.28
C ARG A 516 -2.40 -5.14 17.65
N ARG A 517 -1.81 -4.01 17.27
CA ARG A 517 -2.41 -2.67 17.47
C ARG A 517 -3.78 -2.52 16.81
N HIS A 518 -4.03 -3.29 15.75
CA HIS A 518 -5.30 -3.31 15.01
C HIS A 518 -6.14 -4.56 15.32
N GLY A 519 -5.84 -5.25 16.42
CA GLY A 519 -6.60 -6.41 16.88
C GLY A 519 -6.37 -7.68 16.06
N LEU A 520 -5.27 -7.78 15.32
CA LEU A 520 -4.88 -8.99 14.58
C LEU A 520 -3.81 -9.77 15.34
N LEU A 521 -4.00 -11.08 15.45
CA LEU A 521 -3.03 -12.00 16.01
C LEU A 521 -2.37 -12.80 14.89
N LEU A 522 -1.04 -12.86 14.93
CA LEU A 522 -0.22 -13.61 13.98
C LEU A 522 0.44 -14.79 14.70
N ARG A 523 0.47 -15.95 14.03
CA ARG A 523 1.14 -17.16 14.49
C ARG A 523 1.83 -17.80 13.30
N ASP A 524 3.05 -18.32 13.48
CA ASP A 524 3.67 -19.16 12.47
C ASP A 524 2.94 -20.51 12.43
N PRO A 525 2.37 -20.93 11.29
CA PRO A 525 1.65 -22.19 11.18
C PRO A 525 2.52 -23.43 11.46
N ARG A 526 3.85 -23.29 11.39
CA ARG A 526 4.80 -24.39 11.69
C ARG A 526 5.33 -24.38 13.14
N SER A 527 4.95 -23.42 13.98
CA SER A 527 5.34 -23.40 15.40
C SER A 527 4.23 -23.98 16.29
N GLU A 528 4.58 -24.95 17.15
CA GLU A 528 3.64 -25.56 18.11
C GLU A 528 3.20 -24.58 19.21
N GLU A 529 4.01 -23.56 19.51
CA GLU A 529 3.65 -22.48 20.43
C GLU A 529 3.26 -21.19 19.67
N PRO A 530 2.18 -20.50 20.08
CA PRO A 530 1.99 -19.10 19.72
C PRO A 530 3.16 -18.30 20.29
N VAL A 531 3.75 -17.40 19.50
CA VAL A 531 4.77 -16.47 20.02
C VAL A 531 4.12 -15.64 21.12
N ALA A 532 4.46 -15.96 22.37
CA ALA A 532 4.00 -15.22 23.54
C ALA A 532 4.65 -13.83 23.52
N LEU A 533 4.02 -12.89 22.83
CA LEU A 533 4.29 -11.47 23.02
C LEU A 533 3.64 -11.07 24.36
N SER A 534 4.46 -10.64 25.30
CA SER A 534 4.05 -10.30 26.66
C SER A 534 2.94 -9.23 26.70
N GLY A 535 1.71 -9.68 26.97
CA GLY A 535 0.58 -8.83 27.36
C GLY A 535 -0.77 -9.30 26.79
N PRO A 536 -1.88 -9.09 27.52
CA PRO A 536 -3.22 -9.43 27.02
C PRO A 536 -3.55 -8.61 25.77
N ALA A 537 -4.24 -9.24 24.81
CA ALA A 537 -4.83 -8.54 23.68
C ALA A 537 -5.84 -7.49 24.20
N PRO A 538 -5.92 -6.28 23.62
CA PRO A 538 -7.00 -5.37 23.94
C PRO A 538 -8.33 -6.06 23.59
N ALA A 539 -9.29 -6.02 24.52
CA ALA A 539 -10.61 -6.61 24.32
C ALA A 539 -11.22 -6.08 23.01
N ALA A 540 -11.72 -6.98 22.16
CA ALA A 540 -12.44 -6.60 20.96
C ALA A 540 -13.58 -5.66 21.36
N ALA A 541 -13.56 -4.43 20.83
CA ALA A 541 -14.66 -3.50 21.04
C ALA A 541 -15.94 -4.16 20.52
N ALA A 542 -16.93 -4.33 21.40
CA ALA A 542 -18.22 -4.85 21.01
C ALA A 542 -18.79 -4.01 19.86
N PRO A 543 -19.46 -4.62 18.86
CA PRO A 543 -20.12 -3.87 17.81
C PRO A 543 -21.09 -2.85 18.45
N PRO A 544 -21.20 -1.63 17.91
CA PRO A 544 -22.14 -0.65 18.45
C PRO A 544 -23.54 -1.26 18.39
N GLU A 545 -24.18 -1.42 19.55
CA GLU A 545 -25.59 -1.79 19.63
C GLU A 545 -26.39 -0.78 18.81
N VAL A 546 -27.07 -1.30 17.79
CA VAL A 546 -28.10 -0.55 17.07
C VAL A 546 -29.21 -0.28 18.07
N ALA A 547 -29.16 0.90 18.69
CA ALA A 547 -30.26 1.41 19.49
C ALA A 547 -31.46 1.66 18.56
N ALA A 548 -32.29 0.63 18.42
CA ALA A 548 -33.67 0.79 18.01
C ALA A 548 -34.38 1.62 19.10
N ARG A 549 -34.49 2.92 18.87
CA ARG A 549 -35.49 3.74 19.56
C ARG A 549 -36.62 4.03 18.59
N VAL A 550 -37.67 3.22 18.78
CA VAL A 550 -39.05 3.58 18.50
C VAL A 550 -39.39 4.81 19.35
N GLY A 551 -40.01 5.79 18.71
CA GLY A 551 -40.45 7.07 19.26
C GLY A 551 -40.76 8.04 18.13
#